data_AF-A0A1T5F4A9-F1
#
_entry.id   AF-A0A1T5F4A9-F1
#
_cell.length_a   1.000
_cell.length_b   1.000
_cell.length_c   1.000
_cell.angle_alpha   90.00
_cell.angle_beta   90.00
_cell.angle_gamma   90.00
#
_symmetry.space_group_name_H-M   'P 1'
#
loop_
_entity.id
_entity.type
_entity.pdbx_description
1 polymer ?
#
loop_
_entity_poly.entity_id
_entity_poly.type
_entity_poly.pdbx_seq_one_letter_code
_entity_poly.pdbx_strand_id
1 'polypeptide(L)'
;MKKIVFLPVVVLGQFYFGQYNFNLKNASSRFDAEISVQNCEGDTCSGEGTVNLIDKKTKKHFQTLTSDNLYFYLNKNQKPSVNVIEMYGEQSPLIFGDFNFDGSEDVAIRNGNEGSYGGPSYNVYVYNLTKKQFVLSQELTDLTFENLGMFETDNDRKRIITYAKSGCCYHIKTEYEVVPKKGLLKVYEFEEDAMGGEIVKVTTRNLVKGKWQTKTKTYKINDYYK
;
A
#
# COMPACT_ATOMS: atom_id res chain seq x y z
N MET A 1 37.32 -57.69 -26.93
CA MET A 1 36.51 -57.31 -25.75
C MET A 1 36.07 -55.86 -25.93
N LYS A 2 34.81 -55.61 -26.32
CA LYS A 2 34.27 -54.25 -26.54
C LYS A 2 33.91 -53.64 -25.18
N LYS A 3 34.58 -52.55 -24.80
CA LYS A 3 34.25 -51.78 -23.59
C LYS A 3 33.03 -50.91 -23.89
N ILE A 4 31.90 -51.23 -23.27
CA ILE A 4 30.70 -50.39 -23.26
C ILE A 4 30.88 -49.36 -22.15
N VAL A 5 31.00 -48.09 -22.52
CA VAL A 5 31.03 -46.97 -21.58
C VAL A 5 29.58 -46.56 -21.32
N PHE A 6 29.09 -46.80 -20.11
CA PHE A 6 27.80 -46.29 -19.66
C PHE A 6 27.97 -44.83 -19.23
N LEU A 7 27.29 -43.92 -19.92
CA LEU A 7 27.19 -42.51 -19.55
C LEU A 7 25.97 -42.34 -18.63
N PRO A 8 26.10 -41.80 -17.41
CA PRO A 8 24.94 -41.58 -16.54
C PRO A 8 24.18 -40.35 -17.04
N VAL A 9 22.93 -40.54 -17.45
CA VAL A 9 22.00 -39.46 -17.75
C VAL A 9 21.48 -38.92 -16.42
N VAL A 10 21.98 -37.77 -15.99
CA VAL A 10 21.43 -37.03 -14.85
C VAL A 10 20.18 -36.30 -15.33
N VAL A 11 19.01 -36.79 -14.92
CA VAL A 11 17.73 -36.10 -15.14
C VAL A 11 17.62 -34.99 -14.09
N LEU A 12 17.96 -33.77 -14.48
CA LEU A 12 17.63 -32.57 -13.71
C LEU A 12 16.12 -32.36 -13.81
N GLY A 13 15.38 -32.82 -12.79
CA GLY A 13 13.96 -32.52 -12.65
C GLY A 13 13.79 -31.01 -12.48
N GLN A 14 13.21 -30.34 -13.48
CA GLN A 14 12.74 -28.97 -13.31
C GLN A 14 11.54 -29.02 -12.36
N PHE A 15 11.73 -28.58 -11.13
CA PHE A 15 10.62 -28.25 -10.24
C PHE A 15 9.91 -27.04 -10.85
N TYR A 16 8.84 -27.29 -11.62
CA TYR A 16 7.88 -26.26 -11.98
C TYR A 16 7.09 -25.93 -10.71
N PHE A 17 7.56 -24.94 -9.93
CA PHE A 17 6.70 -24.31 -8.93
C PHE A 17 5.62 -23.55 -9.69
N GLY A 18 4.39 -24.06 -9.66
CA GLY A 18 3.24 -23.38 -10.24
C GLY A 18 2.98 -22.08 -9.50
N GLN A 19 2.85 -20.97 -10.21
CA GLN A 19 2.41 -19.70 -9.64
C GLN A 19 0.88 -19.73 -9.44
N TYR A 20 0.40 -19.14 -8.35
CA TYR A 20 -1.01 -18.92 -8.10
C TYR A 20 -1.47 -17.70 -8.90
N ASN A 21 -2.60 -17.82 -9.58
CA ASN A 21 -3.10 -16.79 -10.48
C ASN A 21 -4.53 -16.38 -10.10
N PHE A 22 -4.76 -15.07 -10.01
CA PHE A 22 -6.04 -14.49 -9.63
C PHE A 22 -6.48 -13.47 -10.67
N ASN A 23 -7.68 -13.67 -11.22
CA ASN A 23 -8.28 -12.75 -12.19
C ASN A 23 -9.30 -11.84 -11.49
N LEU A 24 -8.99 -10.55 -11.46
CA LEU A 24 -9.79 -9.50 -10.84
C LEU A 24 -10.48 -8.67 -11.91
N LYS A 25 -11.75 -9.02 -12.16
CA LYS A 25 -12.61 -8.23 -13.03
C LYS A 25 -13.09 -6.99 -12.31
N ASN A 26 -13.04 -5.84 -12.99
CA ASN A 26 -13.33 -4.54 -12.42
C ASN A 26 -12.47 -4.22 -11.18
N ALA A 27 -11.17 -4.49 -11.26
CA ALA A 27 -10.23 -4.10 -10.20
C ALA A 27 -10.28 -2.58 -9.96
N SER A 28 -10.49 -1.80 -11.02
CA SER A 28 -10.73 -0.36 -10.90
C SER A 28 -11.77 0.13 -11.93
N SER A 29 -11.96 1.45 -11.97
CA SER A 29 -12.78 2.10 -12.99
C SER A 29 -12.24 1.80 -14.40
N ARG A 30 -10.91 1.77 -14.55
CA ARG A 30 -10.19 1.66 -15.82
C ARG A 30 -9.58 0.28 -16.09
N PHE A 31 -9.26 -0.50 -15.05
CA PHE A 31 -8.48 -1.73 -15.20
C PHE A 31 -9.20 -3.00 -14.69
N ASP A 32 -9.06 -4.07 -15.47
CA ASP A 32 -9.03 -5.42 -14.92
C ASP A 32 -7.58 -5.70 -14.47
N ALA A 33 -7.39 -6.59 -13.50
CA ALA A 33 -6.06 -6.99 -13.05
C ALA A 33 -5.92 -8.51 -13.00
N GLU A 34 -4.73 -9.01 -13.30
CA GLU A 34 -4.34 -10.40 -13.09
C GLU A 34 -3.14 -10.42 -12.14
N ILE A 35 -3.27 -11.09 -11.00
CA ILE A 35 -2.21 -11.23 -10.01
C ILE A 35 -1.63 -12.62 -10.14
N SER A 36 -0.31 -12.71 -10.31
CA SER A 36 0.45 -13.95 -10.18
C SER A 36 1.34 -13.86 -8.93
N VAL A 37 1.34 -14.88 -8.09
CA VAL A 37 2.14 -14.90 -6.85
C VAL A 37 2.74 -16.29 -6.63
N GLN A 38 3.93 -16.32 -6.06
CA GLN A 38 4.71 -17.53 -5.87
C GLN A 38 4.00 -18.57 -4.99
N ASN A 39 3.46 -18.17 -3.84
CA ASN A 39 2.92 -19.10 -2.85
C ASN A 39 1.58 -18.64 -2.30
N CYS A 40 0.71 -19.60 -1.98
CA CYS A 40 -0.44 -19.41 -1.11
C CYS A 40 -0.53 -20.58 -0.11
N GLU A 41 -0.55 -20.25 1.18
CA GLU A 41 -0.74 -21.19 2.29
C GLU A 41 -2.03 -20.82 3.03
N GLY A 42 -3.03 -21.71 2.94
CA GLY A 42 -4.38 -21.40 3.39
C GLY A 42 -4.94 -20.18 2.65
N ASP A 43 -5.45 -19.20 3.39
CA ASP A 43 -5.98 -17.95 2.84
C ASP A 43 -4.91 -16.84 2.73
N THR A 44 -3.63 -17.13 2.96
CA THR A 44 -2.54 -16.14 2.84
C THR A 44 -1.70 -16.42 1.62
N CYS A 45 -1.49 -15.42 0.78
CA CYS A 45 -0.63 -15.50 -0.40
C CYS A 45 0.57 -14.57 -0.24
N SER A 46 1.77 -15.05 -0.58
CA SER A 46 2.99 -14.27 -0.45
C SER A 46 4.14 -14.67 -1.39
N GLY A 47 5.14 -13.79 -1.49
CA GLY A 47 6.39 -14.00 -2.22
C GLY A 47 6.47 -13.21 -3.53
N GLU A 48 7.41 -13.58 -4.40
CA GLU A 48 7.58 -12.91 -5.69
C GLU A 48 6.28 -12.98 -6.51
N GLY A 49 5.95 -11.87 -7.16
CA GLY A 49 4.73 -11.82 -7.94
C GLY A 49 4.63 -10.65 -8.89
N THR A 50 3.62 -10.74 -9.74
CA THR A 50 3.33 -9.75 -10.78
C THR A 50 1.87 -9.35 -10.77
N VAL A 51 1.61 -8.12 -11.21
CA VAL A 51 0.28 -7.55 -11.40
C VAL A 51 0.20 -7.08 -12.84
N ASN A 52 -0.55 -7.79 -13.66
CA ASN A 52 -0.83 -7.42 -15.04
C ASN A 52 -2.09 -6.57 -15.08
N LEU A 53 -1.96 -5.32 -15.49
CA LEU A 53 -3.08 -4.40 -15.67
C LEU A 53 -3.57 -4.46 -17.11
N ILE A 54 -4.88 -4.64 -17.27
CA ILE A 54 -5.55 -4.76 -18.58
C ILE A 54 -6.57 -3.62 -18.69
N ASP A 55 -6.43 -2.80 -19.72
CA ASP A 55 -7.36 -1.69 -19.95
C ASP A 55 -8.76 -2.22 -20.30
N LYS A 56 -9.76 -1.85 -19.51
CA LYS A 56 -11.13 -2.39 -19.63
C LYS A 56 -11.80 -2.03 -20.93
N LYS A 57 -11.45 -0.89 -21.54
CA LYS A 57 -12.07 -0.40 -22.77
C LYS A 57 -11.51 -1.11 -23.99
N THR A 58 -10.19 -1.20 -24.06
CA THR A 58 -9.48 -1.75 -25.22
C THR A 58 -9.21 -3.25 -25.12
N LYS A 59 -9.33 -3.82 -23.91
CA LYS A 59 -8.99 -5.21 -23.58
C LYS A 59 -7.53 -5.57 -23.83
N LYS A 60 -6.66 -4.56 -23.94
CA LYS A 60 -5.23 -4.74 -24.17
C LYS A 60 -4.50 -4.71 -22.83
N HIS A 61 -3.42 -5.49 -22.77
CA HIS A 61 -2.41 -5.33 -21.74
C HIS A 61 -1.94 -3.87 -21.71
N PHE A 62 -1.91 -3.30 -20.52
CA PHE A 62 -1.49 -1.93 -20.29
C PHE A 62 -0.08 -1.89 -19.71
N GLN A 63 0.15 -2.59 -18.60
CA GLN A 63 1.45 -2.64 -17.92
C GLN A 63 1.52 -3.85 -16.98
N THR A 64 2.72 -4.40 -16.80
CA THR A 64 3.02 -5.36 -15.74
C THR A 64 3.83 -4.67 -14.68
N LEU A 65 3.40 -4.81 -13.43
CA LEU A 65 4.10 -4.33 -12.24
C LEU A 65 4.60 -5.54 -11.46
N THR A 66 5.77 -5.44 -10.85
CA THR A 66 6.41 -6.54 -10.12
C THR A 66 6.57 -6.20 -8.65
N SER A 67 6.61 -7.23 -7.81
CA SER A 67 6.95 -7.12 -6.39
C SER A 67 7.70 -8.37 -5.97
N ASP A 68 8.79 -8.18 -5.23
CA ASP A 68 9.59 -9.28 -4.70
C ASP A 68 8.88 -9.99 -3.53
N ASN A 69 7.90 -9.32 -2.94
CA ASN A 69 7.13 -9.82 -1.80
C ASN A 69 5.67 -9.34 -1.87
N LEU A 70 4.91 -9.73 -2.89
CA LEU A 70 3.45 -9.57 -2.82
C LEU A 70 2.95 -10.22 -1.54
N TYR A 71 1.97 -9.61 -0.88
CA TYR A 71 1.35 -10.18 0.32
C TYR A 71 -0.13 -9.82 0.37
N PHE A 72 -1.01 -10.80 0.53
CA PHE A 72 -2.44 -10.57 0.69
C PHE A 72 -3.20 -11.77 1.23
N TYR A 73 -4.42 -11.51 1.67
CA TYR A 73 -5.36 -12.54 2.10
C TYR A 73 -6.40 -12.81 1.01
N LEU A 74 -6.90 -14.04 0.99
CA LEU A 74 -8.04 -14.46 0.21
C LEU A 74 -9.31 -14.34 1.06
N ASN A 75 -10.37 -13.82 0.47
CA ASN A 75 -11.69 -13.83 1.09
C ASN A 75 -12.33 -15.23 1.02
N LYS A 76 -13.51 -15.38 1.61
CA LYS A 76 -14.30 -16.63 1.60
C LYS A 76 -14.56 -17.25 0.22
N ASN A 77 -14.45 -16.46 -0.86
CA ASN A 77 -14.59 -16.93 -2.24
C ASN A 77 -13.25 -17.26 -2.90
N GLN A 78 -12.17 -17.38 -2.12
CA GLN A 78 -10.80 -17.66 -2.57
C GLN A 78 -10.28 -16.62 -3.56
N LYS A 79 -10.57 -15.33 -3.29
CA LYS A 79 -10.14 -14.20 -4.12
C LYS A 79 -9.55 -13.09 -3.27
N PRO A 80 -8.51 -12.39 -3.76
CA PRO A 80 -8.07 -11.16 -3.11
C PRO A 80 -9.12 -10.07 -3.22
N SER A 81 -9.13 -9.17 -2.24
CA SER A 81 -9.90 -7.92 -2.27
C SER A 81 -9.19 -6.85 -3.10
N VAL A 82 -9.90 -5.75 -3.37
CA VAL A 82 -9.35 -4.55 -4.02
C VAL A 82 -9.94 -3.32 -3.34
N ASN A 83 -9.12 -2.27 -3.13
CA ASN A 83 -9.52 -0.99 -2.53
C ASN A 83 -10.08 -1.06 -1.09
N VAL A 84 -9.75 -2.09 -0.33
CA VAL A 84 -10.04 -2.15 1.11
C VAL A 84 -8.84 -1.57 1.85
N ILE A 85 -9.09 -0.58 2.72
CA ILE A 85 -8.10 0.03 3.61
C ILE A 85 -8.72 0.10 5.00
N GLU A 86 -8.39 -0.86 5.85
CA GLU A 86 -8.80 -0.87 7.26
C GLU A 86 -7.55 -0.82 8.13
N MET A 87 -7.42 0.22 8.96
CA MET A 87 -6.22 0.45 9.77
C MET A 87 -5.84 -0.74 10.66
N TYR A 88 -6.83 -1.45 11.19
CA TYR A 88 -6.65 -2.64 12.05
C TYR A 88 -7.23 -3.92 11.45
N GLY A 89 -7.57 -3.87 10.16
CA GLY A 89 -8.26 -4.94 9.46
C GLY A 89 -7.56 -5.28 8.16
N GLU A 90 -8.36 -5.57 7.14
CA GLU A 90 -7.84 -5.91 5.82
C GLU A 90 -7.27 -4.66 5.11
N GLN A 91 -6.11 -4.83 4.47
CA GLN A 91 -5.66 -3.91 3.43
C GLN A 91 -5.36 -4.70 2.16
N SER A 92 -6.05 -4.35 1.08
CA SER A 92 -6.02 -5.09 -0.19
C SER A 92 -4.63 -5.13 -0.83
N PRO A 93 -4.33 -6.18 -1.64
CA PRO A 93 -3.10 -6.22 -2.44
C PRO A 93 -3.01 -5.08 -3.45
N LEU A 94 -4.14 -4.63 -3.98
CA LEU A 94 -4.23 -3.54 -4.95
C LEU A 94 -5.11 -2.44 -4.41
N ILE A 95 -4.60 -1.22 -4.44
CA ILE A 95 -5.35 0.00 -4.12
C ILE A 95 -5.23 0.93 -5.33
N PHE A 96 -6.36 1.35 -5.88
CA PHE A 96 -6.48 2.33 -6.95
C PHE A 96 -7.13 3.59 -6.41
N GLY A 97 -6.63 4.75 -6.83
CA GLY A 97 -7.14 6.06 -6.45
C GLY A 97 -6.40 7.17 -7.18
N ASP A 98 -6.76 8.42 -6.97
CA ASP A 98 -5.99 9.57 -7.46
C ASP A 98 -5.12 10.06 -6.30
N PHE A 99 -3.89 9.56 -6.19
CA PHE A 99 -3.04 9.81 -5.03
C PHE A 99 -2.33 11.15 -5.12
N ASN A 100 -2.10 11.65 -6.33
CA ASN A 100 -1.44 12.92 -6.57
C ASN A 100 -2.41 14.09 -6.90
N PHE A 101 -3.72 13.81 -6.94
CA PHE A 101 -4.81 14.74 -7.20
C PHE A 101 -4.75 15.41 -8.59
N ASP A 102 -4.25 14.69 -9.60
CA ASP A 102 -4.14 15.14 -10.99
C ASP A 102 -5.32 14.73 -11.89
N GLY A 103 -6.27 13.96 -11.35
CA GLY A 103 -7.45 13.45 -12.04
C GLY A 103 -7.22 12.11 -12.75
N SER A 104 -6.01 11.56 -12.70
CA SER A 104 -5.68 10.23 -13.21
C SER A 104 -5.77 9.19 -12.10
N GLU A 105 -6.15 7.97 -12.47
CA GLU A 105 -6.09 6.83 -11.56
C GLU A 105 -4.64 6.34 -11.45
N ASP A 106 -4.16 6.26 -10.21
CA ASP A 106 -2.90 5.71 -9.71
C ASP A 106 -3.11 4.31 -9.12
N VAL A 107 -2.02 3.61 -8.79
CA VAL A 107 -2.09 2.25 -8.20
C VAL A 107 -1.01 2.01 -7.16
N ALA A 108 -1.39 1.43 -6.02
CA ALA A 108 -0.48 0.92 -5.01
C ALA A 108 -0.59 -0.61 -4.95
N ILE A 109 0.57 -1.27 -4.86
CA ILE A 109 0.68 -2.73 -4.77
C ILE A 109 1.31 -3.07 -3.43
N ARG A 110 0.63 -3.88 -2.62
CA ARG A 110 1.16 -4.34 -1.33
C ARG A 110 2.41 -5.17 -1.59
N ASN A 111 3.54 -4.70 -1.08
CA ASN A 111 4.85 -5.29 -1.30
C ASN A 111 5.45 -5.92 -0.05
N GLY A 112 4.61 -6.19 0.95
CA GLY A 112 4.96 -6.97 2.11
C GLY A 112 4.29 -6.45 3.37
N ASN A 113 5.04 -6.57 4.45
CA ASN A 113 4.65 -6.18 5.81
C ASN A 113 5.77 -5.38 6.50
N GLU A 114 6.41 -4.49 5.75
CA GLU A 114 7.54 -3.67 6.21
C GLU A 114 7.10 -2.31 6.77
N GLY A 115 5.79 -2.08 6.89
CA GLY A 115 5.22 -0.92 7.56
C GLY A 115 5.41 -0.97 9.08
N SER A 116 4.98 0.09 9.76
CA SER A 116 5.10 0.18 11.23
C SER A 116 4.45 -1.02 11.93
N TYR A 117 5.16 -1.59 12.92
CA TYR A 117 4.74 -2.79 13.66
C TYR A 117 4.55 -4.05 12.80
N GLY A 118 5.26 -4.17 11.67
CA GLY A 118 5.05 -5.25 10.72
C GLY A 118 3.73 -5.11 9.98
N GLY A 119 3.22 -3.88 9.87
CA GLY A 119 2.01 -3.56 9.14
C GLY A 119 2.25 -3.61 7.62
N PRO A 120 1.17 -3.50 6.82
CA PRO A 120 1.27 -3.48 5.36
C PRO A 120 2.23 -2.41 4.84
N SER A 121 2.89 -2.70 3.73
CA SER A 121 3.76 -1.77 2.99
C SER A 121 3.38 -1.83 1.51
N TYR A 122 3.62 -0.75 0.76
CA TYR A 122 3.22 -0.66 -0.64
C TYR A 122 4.29 -0.04 -1.53
N ASN A 123 4.42 -0.58 -2.74
CA ASN A 123 4.97 0.15 -3.87
C ASN A 123 3.85 1.01 -4.48
N VAL A 124 3.98 2.34 -4.42
CA VAL A 124 2.97 3.27 -4.94
C VAL A 124 3.42 3.83 -6.28
N TYR A 125 2.57 3.66 -7.30
CA TYR A 125 2.83 4.11 -8.66
C TYR A 125 1.82 5.16 -9.11
N VAL A 126 2.34 6.24 -9.66
CA VAL A 126 1.55 7.35 -10.19
C VAL A 126 1.50 7.28 -11.72
N TYR A 127 0.33 7.55 -12.31
CA TYR A 127 0.19 7.56 -13.75
C TYR A 127 0.91 8.77 -14.36
N ASN A 128 1.90 8.51 -15.23
CA ASN A 128 2.60 9.56 -15.94
C ASN A 128 1.99 9.79 -17.32
N LEU A 129 1.30 10.91 -17.51
CA LEU A 129 0.62 11.26 -18.78
C LEU A 129 1.55 11.25 -20.00
N THR A 130 2.78 11.77 -19.86
CA THR A 130 3.74 11.85 -20.98
C THR A 130 4.25 10.48 -21.38
N LYS A 131 4.64 9.65 -20.40
CA LYS A 131 5.14 8.28 -20.63
C LYS A 131 4.01 7.29 -20.89
N LYS A 132 2.77 7.66 -20.58
CA LYS A 132 1.55 6.83 -20.65
C LYS A 132 1.67 5.51 -19.87
N GLN A 133 2.34 5.55 -18.72
CA GLN A 133 2.59 4.39 -17.87
C GLN A 133 2.60 4.78 -16.40
N PHE A 134 2.41 3.81 -15.52
CA PHE A 134 2.64 3.93 -14.09
C PHE A 134 4.14 4.01 -13.79
N VAL A 135 4.50 4.97 -12.94
CA VAL A 135 5.88 5.21 -12.50
C VAL A 135 5.91 5.21 -10.97
N LEU A 136 6.86 4.48 -10.39
CA LEU A 136 7.02 4.41 -8.94
C LEU A 136 7.25 5.80 -8.36
N SER A 137 6.50 6.12 -7.31
CA SER A 137 6.67 7.31 -6.49
C SER A 137 7.33 6.90 -5.18
N GLN A 138 8.62 7.19 -5.04
CA GLN A 138 9.36 6.85 -3.83
C GLN A 138 8.75 7.53 -2.60
N GLU A 139 8.43 8.82 -2.71
CA GLU A 139 7.89 9.60 -1.59
C GLU A 139 6.53 9.06 -1.08
N LEU A 140 5.66 8.62 -1.99
CA LEU A 140 4.39 7.98 -1.60
C LEU A 140 4.58 6.57 -1.05
N THR A 141 5.56 5.84 -1.59
CA THR A 141 5.94 4.50 -1.11
C THR A 141 6.43 4.61 0.33
N ASP A 142 7.36 5.55 0.61
CA ASP A 142 7.95 5.77 1.93
C ASP A 142 6.90 6.04 3.00
N LEU A 143 5.84 6.80 2.67
CA LEU A 143 4.73 7.01 3.61
C LEU A 143 4.12 5.69 4.11
N THR A 144 4.04 4.65 3.27
CA THR A 144 3.44 3.37 3.69
C THR A 144 4.37 2.53 4.55
N PHE A 145 5.68 2.70 4.41
CA PHE A 145 6.69 2.04 5.25
C PHE A 145 6.80 2.72 6.62
N GLU A 146 6.69 4.05 6.66
CA GLU A 146 6.87 4.84 7.87
C GLU A 146 5.60 4.95 8.75
N ASN A 147 4.45 4.51 8.23
CA ASN A 147 3.15 4.64 8.89
C ASN A 147 2.45 3.28 9.03
N LEU A 148 1.19 3.28 9.45
CA LEU A 148 0.36 2.08 9.66
C LEU A 148 -0.25 1.55 8.34
N GLY A 149 0.59 1.44 7.31
CA GLY A 149 0.22 0.95 5.99
C GLY A 149 -0.29 2.02 5.03
N MET A 150 -1.26 1.65 4.20
CA MET A 150 -1.76 2.52 3.14
C MET A 150 -2.35 3.81 3.71
N PHE A 151 -2.01 4.94 3.09
CA PHE A 151 -2.57 6.24 3.42
C PHE A 151 -4.00 6.39 2.87
N GLU A 152 -4.78 7.29 3.47
CA GLU A 152 -6.07 7.72 2.92
C GLU A 152 -5.89 8.94 2.02
N THR A 153 -6.86 9.16 1.12
CA THR A 153 -6.93 10.37 0.29
C THR A 153 -8.23 11.11 0.52
N ASP A 154 -8.12 12.42 0.71
CA ASP A 154 -9.24 13.36 0.72
C ASP A 154 -9.17 14.18 -0.56
N ASN A 155 -9.97 13.80 -1.56
CA ASN A 155 -9.95 14.42 -2.89
C ASN A 155 -10.51 15.85 -2.88
N ASP A 156 -11.46 16.15 -1.99
CA ASP A 156 -12.09 17.47 -1.91
C ASP A 156 -11.09 18.51 -1.39
N ARG A 157 -10.35 18.15 -0.34
CA ARG A 157 -9.29 19.02 0.21
C ARG A 157 -7.97 18.85 -0.52
N LYS A 158 -7.77 17.77 -1.27
CA LYS A 158 -6.48 17.31 -1.83
C LYS A 158 -5.46 17.05 -0.73
N ARG A 159 -5.78 16.13 0.18
CA ARG A 159 -4.90 15.72 1.29
C ARG A 159 -4.61 14.24 1.23
N ILE A 160 -3.34 13.90 1.42
CA ILE A 160 -2.91 12.55 1.77
C ILE A 160 -2.88 12.47 3.28
N ILE A 161 -3.45 11.42 3.86
CA ILE A 161 -3.60 11.27 5.30
C ILE A 161 -2.90 9.99 5.75
N THR A 162 -1.93 10.12 6.65
CA THR A 162 -1.25 8.98 7.26
C THR A 162 -1.55 8.90 8.74
N TYR A 163 -1.44 7.68 9.27
CA TYR A 163 -1.60 7.40 10.68
C TYR A 163 -0.37 6.65 11.20
N ALA A 164 0.20 7.14 12.29
CA ALA A 164 1.32 6.52 12.98
C ALA A 164 0.97 6.36 14.47
N LYS A 165 1.68 5.48 15.16
CA LYS A 165 1.51 5.29 16.60
C LYS A 165 2.79 4.87 17.29
N SER A 166 2.82 5.04 18.61
CA SER A 166 3.77 4.40 19.50
C SER A 166 3.02 3.68 20.62
N GLY A 167 3.10 2.35 20.62
CA GLY A 167 2.37 1.51 21.56
C GLY A 167 0.84 1.62 21.42
N CYS A 168 0.14 1.65 22.55
CA CYS A 168 -1.33 1.74 22.61
C CYS A 168 -1.88 3.16 22.60
N CYS A 169 -1.05 4.12 23.02
CA CYS A 169 -1.54 5.29 23.74
C CYS A 169 -0.96 6.58 23.17
N TYR A 170 -0.13 6.49 22.13
CA TYR A 170 0.37 7.60 21.36
C TYR A 170 -0.02 7.43 19.91
N HIS A 171 -0.81 8.35 19.37
CA HIS A 171 -1.30 8.32 17.99
C HIS A 171 -1.02 9.64 17.29
N ILE A 172 -0.65 9.57 16.02
CA ILE A 172 -0.48 10.75 15.16
C ILE A 172 -1.27 10.53 13.87
N LYS A 173 -2.11 11.50 13.53
CA LYS A 173 -2.62 11.71 12.17
C LYS A 173 -1.83 12.84 11.51
N THR A 174 -1.28 12.60 10.33
CA THR A 174 -0.57 13.61 9.55
C THR A 174 -1.27 13.82 8.22
N GLU A 175 -1.39 15.08 7.77
CA GLU A 175 -1.89 15.37 6.41
C GLU A 175 -0.86 16.11 5.57
N TYR A 176 -0.78 15.71 4.31
CA TYR A 176 0.13 16.25 3.30
C TYR A 176 -0.62 16.84 2.12
N GLU A 177 -0.09 17.92 1.56
CA GLU A 177 -0.43 18.46 0.25
C GLU A 177 0.56 17.95 -0.79
N VAL A 178 0.06 17.60 -1.98
CA VAL A 178 0.92 17.33 -3.14
C VAL A 178 1.23 18.66 -3.81
N VAL A 179 2.49 19.09 -3.74
CA VAL A 179 2.95 20.35 -4.33
C VAL A 179 3.59 20.06 -5.69
N PRO A 180 3.03 20.58 -6.80
CA PRO A 180 3.55 20.30 -8.13
C PRO A 180 5.05 20.57 -8.25
N LYS A 181 5.80 19.58 -8.72
CA LYS A 181 7.26 19.60 -8.89
C LYS A 181 8.09 19.78 -7.60
N LYS A 182 7.46 19.74 -6.43
CA LYS A 182 8.14 19.89 -5.12
C LYS A 182 7.95 18.69 -4.19
N GLY A 183 7.00 17.81 -4.49
CA GLY A 183 6.73 16.63 -3.66
C GLY A 183 5.65 16.90 -2.61
N LEU A 184 5.69 16.16 -1.52
CA LEU A 184 4.73 16.26 -0.42
C LEU A 184 5.13 17.36 0.56
N LEU A 185 4.17 18.20 0.89
CA LEU A 185 4.29 19.20 1.95
C LEU A 185 3.40 18.76 3.11
N LYS A 186 4.01 18.45 4.26
CA LYS A 186 3.27 18.26 5.51
C LYS A 186 2.58 19.58 5.89
N VAL A 187 1.26 19.56 6.05
CA VAL A 187 0.47 20.77 6.33
C VAL A 187 -0.34 20.69 7.62
N TYR A 188 -0.56 19.49 8.15
CA TYR A 188 -1.31 19.27 9.37
C TYR A 188 -0.75 18.09 10.15
N GLU A 189 -0.80 18.19 11.48
CA GLU A 189 -0.53 17.09 12.39
C GLU A 189 -1.48 17.16 13.58
N PHE A 190 -2.03 16.01 13.95
CA PHE A 190 -2.86 15.82 15.13
C PHE A 190 -2.29 14.67 15.93
N GLU A 191 -1.80 15.00 17.12
CA GLU A 191 -1.12 14.10 18.04
C GLU A 191 -1.98 13.92 19.28
N GLU A 192 -2.23 12.66 19.64
CA GLU A 192 -2.85 12.27 20.90
C GLU A 192 -1.82 11.50 21.73
N ASP A 193 -1.43 12.05 22.87
CA ASP A 193 -0.52 11.42 23.82
C ASP A 193 -1.24 11.13 25.14
N ALA A 194 -1.58 9.86 25.34
CA ALA A 194 -2.18 9.31 26.55
C ALA A 194 -1.19 8.44 27.34
N MET A 195 0.11 8.51 27.07
CA MET A 195 1.11 7.66 27.73
C MET A 195 1.21 7.89 29.24
N GLY A 196 0.75 9.06 29.72
CA GLY A 196 0.69 9.42 31.15
C GLY A 196 -0.48 8.80 31.93
N GLY A 197 -1.36 8.01 31.29
CA GLY A 197 -2.42 7.24 31.94
C GLY A 197 -3.71 8.02 32.23
N GLU A 198 -3.65 9.08 33.05
CA GLU A 198 -4.87 9.79 33.49
C GLU A 198 -5.28 10.95 32.56
N ILE A 199 -4.33 11.44 31.76
CA ILE A 199 -4.48 12.63 30.93
C ILE A 199 -4.17 12.28 29.48
N VAL A 200 -4.99 12.80 28.57
CA VAL A 200 -4.69 12.84 27.14
C VAL A 200 -4.25 14.25 26.79
N LYS A 201 -3.02 14.39 26.30
CA LYS A 201 -2.49 15.62 25.72
C LYS A 201 -2.72 15.58 24.22
N VAL A 202 -3.58 16.47 23.75
CA VAL A 202 -3.87 16.64 22.32
C VAL A 202 -3.11 17.84 21.80
N THR A 203 -2.23 17.61 20.82
CA THR A 203 -1.48 18.66 20.14
C THR A 203 -1.90 18.72 18.67
N THR A 204 -2.38 19.87 18.23
CA THR A 204 -2.68 20.14 16.83
C THR A 204 -1.67 21.12 16.27
N ARG A 205 -1.05 20.78 15.14
CA ARG A 205 -0.11 21.62 14.41
C ARG A 205 -0.67 21.88 13.02
N ASN A 206 -0.70 23.14 12.60
CA ASN A 206 -1.16 23.55 11.26
C ASN A 206 -0.11 24.42 10.60
N LEU A 207 0.18 24.18 9.32
CA LEU A 207 1.05 25.04 8.53
C LEU A 207 0.23 26.21 7.96
N VAL A 208 0.36 27.40 8.56
CA VAL A 208 -0.38 28.60 8.13
C VAL A 208 0.62 29.62 7.59
N LYS A 209 0.49 29.96 6.30
CA LYS A 209 1.39 30.92 5.61
C LYS A 209 2.88 30.54 5.78
N GLY A 210 3.19 29.24 5.67
CA GLY A 210 4.56 28.72 5.78
C GLY A 210 5.14 28.67 7.19
N LYS A 211 4.34 28.94 8.23
CA LYS A 211 4.76 28.83 9.64
C LYS A 211 3.85 27.87 10.39
N TRP A 212 4.44 26.98 11.19
CA TRP A 212 3.69 26.07 12.03
C TRP A 212 3.05 26.83 13.20
N GLN A 213 1.74 26.66 13.35
CA GLN A 213 0.99 27.08 14.52
C GLN A 213 0.61 25.85 15.32
N THR A 214 1.00 25.83 16.59
CA THR A 214 0.80 24.71 17.50
C THR A 214 -0.19 25.08 18.59
N LYS A 215 -1.15 24.19 18.85
CA LYS A 215 -2.11 24.31 19.94
C LYS A 215 -2.13 23.00 20.72
N THR A 216 -1.96 23.09 22.03
CA THR A 216 -2.02 21.94 22.93
C THR A 216 -3.17 22.12 23.91
N LYS A 217 -3.91 21.04 24.14
CA LYS A 217 -4.93 20.93 25.18
C LYS A 217 -4.75 19.62 25.94
N THR A 218 -5.15 19.62 27.20
CA THR A 218 -5.12 18.44 28.06
C THR A 218 -6.53 18.09 28.51
N TYR A 219 -6.86 16.82 28.48
CA TYR A 219 -8.16 16.29 28.89
C TYR A 219 -7.96 15.15 29.87
N LYS A 220 -8.91 14.92 30.77
CA LYS A 220 -8.96 13.66 31.53
C LYS A 220 -9.33 12.54 30.57
N ILE A 221 -8.65 11.40 30.66
CA ILE A 221 -8.84 10.27 29.72
C ILE A 221 -10.29 9.80 29.66
N ASN A 222 -10.96 9.72 30.82
CA ASN A 222 -12.35 9.30 30.94
C ASN A 222 -13.35 10.27 30.30
N ASP A 223 -12.96 11.51 30.00
CA ASP A 223 -13.83 12.49 29.34
C ASP A 223 -13.54 12.61 27.84
N TYR A 224 -12.38 12.12 27.40
CA TYR A 224 -11.92 12.26 26.02
C TYR A 224 -12.39 11.12 25.11
N TYR A 225 -12.32 9.87 25.59
CA TYR A 225 -12.71 8.67 24.82
C TYR A 225 -14.16 8.22 25.03
N LYS A 226 -15.02 9.11 25.57
CA LYS A 226 -16.45 8.83 25.76
C LYS A 226 -17.25 8.94 24.46
#